data_AF-A0A958QRV8-F1
#
_entry.id   AF-A0A958QRV8-F1
#
_cell.length_a   1.000
_cell.length_b   1.000
_cell.length_c   1.000
_cell.angle_alpha   90.00
_cell.angle_beta   90.00
_cell.angle_gamma   90.00
#
_symmetry.space_group_name_H-M   'P 1'
#
loop_
_entity.id
_entity.type
_entity.pdbx_description
1 polymer ?
#
loop_
_entity_poly.entity_id
_entity_poly.type
_entity_poly.pdbx_seq_one_letter_code
_entity_poly.pdbx_strand_id
1 'polypeptide(L)' 'MNDSLEQLKKDILAALAHPEAEEGLYLENLCVVHQEEERLPVRGNPDEVLIALQLLMEEGKVLARDNGEKVAFSLVK' A
#
# COMPACT_ATOMS: atom_id res chain seq x y z
N MET A 1 -9.26 -12.22 15.58
CA MET A 1 -9.16 -10.84 15.09
C MET A 1 -7.71 -10.59 14.67
N ASN A 2 -7.28 -11.19 13.56
CA ASN A 2 -5.96 -10.91 12.96
C ASN A 2 -5.92 -11.31 11.48
N ASP A 3 -6.85 -12.17 11.02
CA ASP A 3 -6.94 -12.60 9.62
C ASP A 3 -7.20 -11.43 8.66
N SER A 4 -8.03 -10.46 9.05
CA SER A 4 -8.32 -9.28 8.21
C SER A 4 -7.09 -8.39 8.02
N LEU A 5 -6.29 -8.18 9.08
CA LEU A 5 -5.09 -7.34 9.01
C LEU A 5 -3.97 -8.01 8.20
N GLU A 6 -3.76 -9.31 8.40
CA GLU A 6 -2.78 -10.07 7.63
C GLU A 6 -3.19 -10.17 6.14
N GLN A 7 -4.48 -10.28 5.84
CA GLN A 7 -4.97 -10.19 4.47
C GLN A 7 -4.72 -8.80 3.89
N LEU A 8 -4.98 -7.74 4.66
CA LEU A 8 -4.75 -6.35 4.23
C LEU A 8 -3.27 -6.09 3.91
N LYS A 9 -2.36 -6.60 4.74
CA LYS A 9 -0.92 -6.54 4.46
C LYS A 9 -0.57 -7.24 3.15
N LYS A 10 -1.13 -8.43 2.88
CA LYS A 10 -0.90 -9.15 1.61
C LYS A 10 -1.42 -8.36 0.41
N ASP A 11 -2.60 -7.77 0.53
CA ASP A 11 -3.20 -6.98 -0.54
C ASP A 11 -2.36 -5.72 -0.83
N ILE A 12 -1.86 -5.05 0.21
CA ILE A 12 -0.94 -3.90 0.08
C ILE A 12 0.35 -4.33 -0.61
N LEU A 13 0.97 -5.43 -0.17
CA LEU A 13 2.20 -5.93 -0.78
C LEU A 13 1.99 -6.31 -2.25
N ALA A 14 0.85 -6.93 -2.58
CA ALA A 14 0.49 -7.26 -3.96
C ALA A 14 0.30 -6.00 -4.81
N ALA A 15 -0.37 -4.97 -4.27
CA ALA A 15 -0.54 -3.68 -4.95
C ALA A 15 0.81 -2.99 -5.21
N LEU A 16 1.71 -2.98 -4.21
CA LEU A 16 3.03 -2.37 -4.32
C LEU A 16 4.04 -3.19 -5.16
N ALA A 17 3.77 -4.47 -5.38
CA ALA A 17 4.57 -5.34 -6.26
C ALA A 17 4.19 -5.20 -7.74
N HIS A 18 3.07 -4.53 -8.05
CA HIS A 18 2.62 -4.36 -9.43
C HIS A 18 3.58 -3.45 -10.21
N PRO A 19 3.81 -3.69 -11.52
CA PRO A 19 4.67 -2.83 -12.35
C PRO A 19 4.25 -1.35 -12.34
N GLU A 20 2.95 -1.07 -12.20
CA GLU A 20 2.42 0.30 -12.11
C GLU A 20 2.80 1.01 -10.80
N ALA A 21 3.29 0.28 -9.79
CA ALA A 21 3.73 0.81 -8.51
C ALA A 21 5.25 1.00 -8.42
N GLU A 22 5.98 1.00 -9.55
CA GLU A 22 7.45 1.08 -9.58
C GLU A 22 8.00 2.29 -8.81
N GLU A 23 7.32 3.43 -8.90
CA GLU A 23 7.67 4.67 -8.17
C GLU A 23 7.06 4.75 -6.76
N GLY A 24 6.25 3.76 -6.38
CA GLY A 24 5.43 3.73 -5.20
C GLY A 24 4.01 4.26 -5.44
N LEU A 25 3.14 4.05 -4.45
CA LEU A 25 1.74 4.45 -4.48
C LEU A 25 1.42 5.36 -3.30
N TYR A 26 0.62 6.40 -3.53
CA TYR A 26 0.02 7.19 -2.46
C TYR A 26 -1.08 6.37 -1.76
N LEU A 27 -1.41 6.73 -0.51
CA LEU A 27 -2.48 6.07 0.25
C LEU A 27 -3.81 6.06 -0.53
N GLU A 28 -4.15 7.16 -1.20
CA GLU A 28 -5.35 7.26 -2.02
C GLU A 28 -5.35 6.25 -3.19
N ASN A 29 -4.19 6.05 -3.85
CA ASN A 29 -4.03 5.14 -4.98
C ASN A 29 -3.95 3.66 -4.56
N LEU A 30 -3.74 3.37 -3.27
CA LEU A 30 -3.86 2.02 -2.73
C LEU A 30 -5.33 1.61 -2.59
N CYS A 31 -6.18 2.54 -2.16
CA CYS A 31 -7.61 2.30 -1.93
C CYS A 31 -8.46 2.50 -3.19
N VAL A 32 -8.06 3.42 -4.06
CA VAL A 32 -8.77 3.79 -5.29
C VAL A 32 -7.89 3.43 -6.48
N VAL A 33 -8.46 2.65 -7.39
CA VAL A 33 -7.81 2.24 -8.64
C VAL A 33 -8.54 2.93 -9.78
N HIS A 34 -7.81 3.56 -10.68
CA HIS A 34 -8.37 4.20 -11.87
C HIS A 34 -8.81 3.13 -12.89
N GLN A 35 -9.79 3.45 -13.75
CA GLN A 35 -10.39 2.47 -14.67
C GLN A 35 -9.39 1.83 -15.67
N GLU A 36 -8.22 2.45 -15.84
CA GLU A 36 -7.17 2.00 -16.76
C GLU A 36 -6.13 1.10 -16.09
N GLU A 37 -6.13 1.01 -14.76
CA GLU A 37 -5.17 0.19 -14.00
C GLU A 37 -5.67 -1.26 -13.90
N GLU A 38 -4.76 -2.22 -14.09
CA GLU A 38 -5.05 -3.65 -13.90
C GLU A 38 -4.93 -4.09 -12.44
N ARG A 39 -4.45 -3.21 -11.55
CA ARG A 39 -4.35 -3.48 -10.10
C ARG A 39 -5.71 -3.73 -9.47
N LEU A 40 -5.71 -4.57 -8.44
CA LEU A 40 -6.84 -4.67 -7.53
C LEU A 40 -6.72 -3.60 -6.42
N PRO A 41 -7.81 -2.90 -6.07
CA PRO A 41 -7.82 -1.98 -4.94
C PRO A 41 -7.67 -2.75 -3.64
N VAL A 42 -6.91 -2.18 -2.69
CA VAL A 42 -6.81 -2.71 -1.33
C VAL A 42 -8.16 -2.52 -0.64
N ARG A 43 -8.80 -3.63 -0.24
CA ARG A 43 -10.14 -3.61 0.37
C ARG A 43 -10.03 -3.46 1.89
N GLY A 44 -9.99 -2.22 2.36
CA GLY A 44 -10.02 -1.87 3.77
C GLY A 44 -10.41 -0.42 3.97
N ASN A 45 -10.76 -0.02 5.19
CA ASN A 45 -10.91 1.41 5.46
C ASN A 45 -9.51 2.09 5.42
N PRO A 46 -9.42 3.40 5.15
CA PRO A 46 -8.13 4.09 5.08
C PRO A 46 -7.28 4.00 6.36
N ASP A 47 -7.89 3.98 7.53
CA ASP A 47 -7.20 3.87 8.83
C ASP A 47 -6.57 2.48 9.02
N GLU A 48 -7.27 1.41 8.65
CA GLU A 48 -6.78 0.04 8.68
C GLU A 48 -5.63 -0.15 7.70
N VAL A 49 -5.74 0.45 6.50
CA VAL A 49 -4.67 0.45 5.49
C VAL A 49 -3.44 1.19 6.02
N LEU A 50 -3.63 2.33 6.70
CA LEU A 50 -2.54 3.07 7.33
C LEU A 50 -1.86 2.25 8.43
N ILE A 51 -2.63 1.57 9.29
CA ILE A 51 -2.10 0.69 10.33
C ILE A 51 -1.28 -0.46 9.70
N ALA A 52 -1.81 -1.10 8.67
CA ALA A 52 -1.11 -2.17 7.97
C ALA A 52 0.18 -1.68 7.30
N LEU A 53 0.17 -0.49 6.68
CA LEU A 53 1.36 0.15 6.12
C LEU A 53 2.41 0.44 7.21
N GLN A 54 2.00 0.97 8.37
CA GLN A 54 2.90 1.21 9.49
C GLN A 54 3.59 -0.09 9.95
N LEU A 55 2.83 -1.16 10.14
CA LEU A 55 3.40 -2.46 10.49
C LEU A 55 4.34 -2.99 9.41
N LEU A 56 4.01 -2.85 8.13
CA LEU A 56 4.89 -3.26 7.02
C LEU A 56 6.18 -2.43 6.96
N MET A 57 6.14 -1.16 7.36
CA MET A 57 7.34 -0.33 7.49
C MET A 57 8.20 -0.77 8.67
N GLU A 58 7.59 -1.06 9.83
CA GLU A 58 8.29 -1.62 11.00
C GLU A 58 8.92 -3.00 10.69
N GLU A 59 8.24 -3.82 9.88
CA GLU A 59 8.74 -5.10 9.38
C GLU A 59 9.84 -4.94 8.31
N GLY A 60 10.13 -3.71 7.85
CA GLY A 60 11.14 -3.44 6.82
C GLY A 60 10.76 -3.94 5.43
N LYS A 61 9.47 -4.07 5.12
CA LYS A 61 8.96 -4.50 3.81
C LYS A 61 8.54 -3.33 2.92
N VAL A 62 8.16 -2.20 3.51
CA VAL A 62 7.69 -1.01 2.82
C VAL A 62 8.50 0.21 3.26
N LEU A 63 8.72 1.16 2.35
CA LEU A 63 9.31 2.47 2.61
C LEU A 63 8.29 3.57 2.30
N ALA A 64 8.20 4.55 3.20
CA ALA A 64 7.55 5.82 2.92
C ALA A 64 8.58 6.81 2.36
N ARG A 65 8.28 7.41 1.22
CA ARG A 65 9.02 8.53 0.63
C ARG A 65 8.15 9.77 0.66
N ASP A 66 8.57 10.76 1.44
CA ASP A 66 7.95 12.07 1.48
C ASP A 66 8.56 12.94 0.36
N ASN A 67 7.71 13.50 -0.51
CA ASN A 67 8.11 14.41 -1.57
C ASN A 67 7.78 15.88 -1.29
N GLY A 68 7.31 16.21 -0.07
CA GLY A 68 6.94 17.55 0.37
C GLY A 68 5.46 17.89 0.19
N GLU A 69 4.70 17.13 -0.59
CA GLU A 69 3.24 17.29 -0.76
C GLU A 69 2.46 16.06 -0.34
N LYS A 70 3.00 14.86 -0.63
CA LYS A 70 2.38 13.57 -0.32
C LYS A 70 3.43 12.51 0.04
N VAL A 71 2.99 11.47 0.74
CA VAL A 71 3.82 10.32 1.06
C VAL A 71 3.50 9.17 0.11
N ALA A 72 4.51 8.76 -0.67
CA ALA A 72 4.43 7.57 -1.52
C ALA A 72 5.00 6.34 -0.78
N PHE A 73 4.31 5.21 -0.85
CA PHE A 73 4.72 3.95 -0.27
C PHE A 73 5.28 3.03 -1.35
N SER A 74 6.40 2.37 -1.12
CA SER A 74 7.05 1.47 -2.09
C SER A 74 7.64 0.25 -1.38
N LEU A 75 7.83 -0.87 -2.08
CA LEU A 75 8.52 -2.03 -1.49
C LEU A 75 10.00 -1.72 -1.24
N VAL A 76 10.53 -2.24 -0.13
CA VAL A 76 11.98 -2.33 0.08
C VAL A 76 12.54 -3.33 -0.92
N LYS A 77 13.47 -2.89 -1.79
CA LYS A 77 14.20 -3.75 -2.73
C LYS A 77 15.53 -4.20 -2.13
#